data_AF-H0AEN0-F1
#
_entry.id   AF-H0AEN0-F1
#
_cell.length_a   1.000
_cell.length_b   1.000
_cell.length_c   1.000
_cell.angle_alpha   90.00
_cell.angle_beta   90.00
_cell.angle_gamma   90.00
#
_symmetry.space_group_name_H-M   'P 1'
#
loop_
_entity.id
_entity.type
_entity.pdbx_description
1 polymer ?
#
loop_
_entity_poly.entity_id
_entity_poly.type
_entity_poly.pdbx_seq_one_letter_code
_entity_poly.pdbx_strand_id
1 'polypeptide(L)' 'HHGGLFGYPSRTDAPNGKYRLMFECNPVAFIVETAGGASTNAEKSILEVEASELHQRAPFFAGTEDIIRDVEASLHKG' A
#
# COMPACT_ATOMS: atom_id res chain seq x y z
N HIS A 1 4.51 -21.37 -3.86
CA HIS A 1 4.57 -19.91 -3.64
C HIS A 1 3.58 -19.56 -2.55
N HIS A 2 3.99 -18.85 -1.49
CA HIS A 2 3.17 -18.69 -0.28
C HIS A 2 2.20 -17.49 -0.30
N GLY A 3 2.23 -16.62 -1.33
CA GLY A 3 1.28 -15.52 -1.53
C GLY A 3 1.04 -14.68 -0.27
N GLY A 4 -0.12 -14.04 -0.19
CA GLY A 4 -0.61 -13.41 1.04
C GLY A 4 -0.59 -11.89 1.02
N LEU A 5 -0.61 -11.30 2.21
CA LEU A 5 -0.73 -9.86 2.44
C LEU A 5 0.35 -9.38 3.41
N PHE A 6 1.05 -8.32 3.01
CA PHE A 6 1.78 -7.44 3.93
C PHE A 6 1.01 -6.14 4.06
N GLY A 7 0.81 -5.65 5.30
CA GLY A 7 0.02 -4.45 5.55
C GLY A 7 0.53 -3.65 6.74
N TYR A 8 0.58 -2.34 6.55
CA TYR A 8 0.79 -1.33 7.58
C TYR A 8 -0.24 -0.20 7.37
N PRO A 9 -1.43 -0.33 7.98
CA PRO A 9 -2.49 0.66 7.84
C PRO A 9 -2.12 2.00 8.50
N SER A 10 -2.95 3.01 8.23
CA SER A 10 -3.03 4.17 9.11
C SER A 10 -3.40 3.74 10.53
N ARG A 11 -2.90 4.49 11.51
CA ARG A 11 -3.16 4.26 12.94
C ARG A 11 -3.49 5.59 13.60
N THR A 12 -4.13 5.54 14.76
CA THR A 12 -4.44 6.74 15.55
C THR A 12 -3.20 7.59 15.89
N ASP A 13 -2.05 6.95 16.12
CA ASP A 13 -0.76 7.59 16.40
C ASP A 13 0.10 7.84 15.13
N ALA A 14 -0.35 7.37 13.97
CA ALA A 14 0.32 7.52 12.68
C ALA A 14 -0.74 7.57 11.55
N PRO A 15 -1.52 8.66 11.45
CA PRO A 15 -2.66 8.73 10.54
C PRO A 15 -2.26 8.64 9.06
N ASN A 16 -1.04 9.09 8.73
CA ASN A 16 -0.48 9.04 7.37
C ASN A 16 0.35 7.77 7.14
N GLY A 17 0.20 6.74 7.99
CA GLY A 17 1.04 5.55 7.97
C GLY A 17 2.47 5.79 8.47
N LYS A 18 3.30 4.76 8.35
CA LYS A 18 4.67 4.75 8.90
C LYS A 18 5.75 4.86 7.83
N TYR A 19 5.57 4.20 6.69
CA TYR A 19 6.58 4.07 5.65
C TYR A 19 6.55 5.26 4.70
N ARG A 20 7.72 5.63 4.16
CA ARG A 20 7.88 6.72 3.20
C ARG A 20 7.53 6.24 1.81
N LEU A 21 6.70 7.01 1.14
CA LEU A 21 6.21 6.74 -0.20
C LEU A 21 7.37 6.47 -1.17
N MET A 22 8.30 7.43 -1.27
CA MET A 22 9.32 7.45 -2.32
C MET A 22 10.32 6.30 -2.29
N PHE A 23 10.76 5.87 -1.09
CA PHE A 23 11.90 4.96 -0.95
C PHE A 23 11.63 3.75 -0.04
N GLU A 24 10.43 3.62 0.52
CA GLU A 24 9.99 2.40 1.20
C GLU A 24 8.80 1.77 0.47
N CYS A 25 7.73 2.53 0.20
CA CYS A 25 6.51 2.00 -0.42
C CYS A 25 6.68 1.75 -1.92
N ASN A 26 7.12 2.74 -2.70
CA ASN A 26 7.24 2.65 -4.16
C ASN A 26 8.15 1.50 -4.62
N PRO A 27 9.34 1.28 -4.03
CA PRO A 27 10.18 0.15 -4.42
C PRO A 27 9.53 -1.21 -4.18
N VAL A 28 8.85 -1.38 -3.04
CA VAL A 28 8.17 -2.65 -2.72
C VAL A 28 6.95 -2.86 -3.60
N ALA A 29 6.15 -1.82 -3.81
CA ALA A 29 5.00 -1.85 -4.73
C ALA A 29 5.44 -2.22 -6.14
N PHE A 30 6.52 -1.63 -6.65
CA PHE A 30 7.04 -1.94 -7.98
C PHE A 30 7.43 -3.42 -8.12
N ILE A 31 8.13 -3.99 -7.13
CA ILE A 31 8.51 -5.40 -7.13
C ILE A 31 7.27 -6.30 -7.09
N VAL A 32 6.31 -6.01 -6.21
CA VAL A 32 5.10 -6.82 -6.01
C VAL A 32 4.21 -6.78 -7.25
N GLU A 33 3.96 -5.60 -7.81
CA GLU A 33 3.12 -5.43 -9.00
C GLU A 33 3.79 -6.03 -10.25
N THR A 34 5.11 -5.89 -10.40
CA THR A 34 5.85 -6.55 -11.48
C THR A 34 5.76 -8.08 -11.38
N ALA A 35 5.64 -8.63 -10.17
CA ALA A 35 5.46 -10.05 -9.92
C ALA A 35 4.01 -10.54 -10.09
N GLY A 36 3.08 -9.67 -10.53
CA GLY A 36 1.66 -9.99 -10.71
C GLY A 36 0.84 -9.89 -9.41
N GLY A 37 1.37 -9.27 -8.36
CA GLY A 37 0.61 -8.85 -7.19
C GLY A 37 0.00 -7.47 -7.37
N ALA A 38 -0.50 -6.90 -6.27
CA ALA A 38 -0.99 -5.53 -6.21
C ALA A 38 -0.48 -4.81 -4.96
N SER A 39 -0.59 -3.49 -4.96
CA SER A 39 -0.38 -2.64 -3.78
C SER A 39 -1.50 -1.61 -3.65
N THR A 40 -1.72 -1.09 -2.44
CA THR A 40 -2.71 -0.02 -2.22
C THR A 40 -2.35 0.84 -1.00
N ASN A 41 -2.74 2.11 -1.05
CA ASN A 41 -2.78 3.01 0.12
C ASN A 41 -4.14 3.02 0.83
N ALA A 42 -5.01 2.04 0.53
CA ALA A 42 -6.44 1.93 0.85
C ALA A 42 -7.40 2.60 -0.12
N GLU A 43 -6.92 3.47 -1.02
CA GLU A 43 -7.75 4.17 -2.01
C GLU A 43 -7.34 3.86 -3.44
N LYS A 44 -6.03 3.73 -3.70
CA LYS A 44 -5.45 3.48 -5.03
C LYS A 44 -4.10 2.77 -4.90
N SER A 45 -3.56 2.32 -6.03
CA SER A 45 -2.21 1.74 -6.07
C SER A 45 -1.16 2.71 -5.52
N ILE A 46 -0.17 2.18 -4.80
CA ILE A 46 0.96 2.98 -4.31
C ILE A 46 1.73 3.64 -5.45
N LEU A 47 1.83 2.97 -6.61
CA LEU A 47 2.52 3.52 -7.78
C LEU A 47 1.76 4.68 -8.44
N GLU A 48 0.48 4.87 -8.10
CA GLU A 48 -0.35 5.98 -8.59
C GLU A 48 -0.39 7.17 -7.62
N VAL A 49 0.25 7.07 -6.45
CA VAL A 49 0.30 8.18 -5.49
C VAL A 49 1.39 9.16 -5.90
N GLU A 50 1.00 10.36 -6.29
CA GLU A 50 1.94 11.46 -6.51
C GLU A 50 2.55 11.94 -5.18
N ALA A 51 3.88 12.04 -5.14
CA ALA A 51 4.59 12.51 -3.96
C ALA A 51 4.60 14.05 -3.89
N SER A 52 4.17 14.62 -2.76
CA SER A 52 4.22 16.05 -2.47
C SER A 52 5.52 16.47 -1.77
N GLU A 53 6.21 15.54 -1.11
CA GLU A 53 7.47 15.79 -0.40
C GLU A 53 8.35 14.53 -0.31
N LEU A 54 9.66 14.72 -0.13
CA LEU A 54 10.64 13.62 -0.11
C LEU A 54 10.36 12.57 0.97
N HIS A 55 9.87 13.00 2.14
CA HIS A 55 9.64 12.14 3.30
C HIS A 55 8.16 11.82 3.54
N GLN A 56 7.30 12.03 2.54
CA GLN A 56 5.87 11.76 2.63
C GLN A 56 5.66 10.32 3.08
N ARG A 57 4.76 10.11 4.03
CA ARG A 57 4.34 8.78 4.48
C ARG A 57 3.03 8.37 3.83
N ALA A 58 2.81 7.06 3.72
CA ALA A 58 1.55 6.49 3.26
C ALA A 58 1.17 5.25 4.10
N PRO A 59 -0.14 5.01 4.32
CA PRO A 59 -0.64 3.66 4.58
C PRO A 59 -0.19 2.74 3.44
N PHE A 60 0.13 1.49 3.74
CA PHE A 60 0.73 0.59 2.75
C PHE A 60 0.21 -0.83 2.90
N PHE A 61 -0.29 -1.39 1.81
CA PHE A 61 -0.60 -2.80 1.68
C PHE A 61 -0.02 -3.31 0.37
N ALA A 62 0.53 -4.52 0.36
CA ALA A 62 1.02 -5.17 -0.86
C ALA A 62 0.91 -6.69 -0.73
N GLY A 63 0.55 -7.37 -1.82
CA GLY A 63 0.31 -8.81 -1.77
C GLY A 63 -0.36 -9.38 -3.01
N THR A 64 -1.00 -10.54 -2.83
CA THR A 64 -1.83 -11.16 -3.87
C THR A 64 -2.96 -10.21 -4.28
N GLU A 65 -3.16 -10.03 -5.59
CA GLU A 65 -4.11 -9.07 -6.16
C GLU A 65 -5.51 -9.17 -5.55
N ASP A 66 -6.08 -10.38 -5.47
CA ASP A 66 -7.43 -10.57 -4.92
C ASP A 66 -7.52 -10.17 -3.43
N ILE A 67 -6.47 -10.39 -2.64
CA ILE A 67 -6.45 -9.99 -1.23
C ILE A 67 -6.37 -8.46 -1.11
N ILE A 68 -5.65 -7.79 -2.01
CA ILE A 68 -5.58 -6.33 -2.02
C ILE A 68 -6.93 -5.72 -2.38
N ARG A 69 -7.66 -6.30 -3.33
CA ARG A 69 -9.04 -5.90 -3.64
C ARG A 69 -9.97 -6.06 -2.44
N ASP A 70 -9.85 -7.17 -1.70
CA ASP A 70 -10.62 -7.40 -0.47
C ASP A 70 -10.30 -6.36 0.62
N VAL A 71 -9.04 -5.93 0.73
CA VAL A 71 -8.61 -4.86 1.64
C VAL A 71 -9.29 -3.54 1.27
N GLU A 72 -9.23 -3.10 0.01
CA GLU A 72 -9.87 -1.87 -0.47
C GLU A 72 -11.39 -1.90 -0.23
N ALA A 73 -12.03 -3.01 -0.57
CA ALA A 73 -13.48 -3.19 -0.37
C ALA A 73 -13.88 -3.19 1.11
N SER A 74 -12.99 -3.58 2.01
CA SER A 74 -13.26 -3.59 3.45
C SER A 74 -13.07 -2.22 4.10
N LEU A 75 -12.15 -1.40 3.58
CA LEU A 75 -11.85 -0.07 4.12
C LEU A 75 -12.84 1.01 3.64
N HIS A 76 -13.50 0.82 2.49
CA HIS A 76 -14.54 1.71 1.99
C HIS A 76 -15.95 1.50 2.60
N LYS A 77 -16.14 0.52 3.50
CA LYS A 77 -17.44 0.22 4.13
C LYS A 77 -17.74 1.06 5.39
N GLY A 78 -17.15 2.25 5.51
CA GLY A 78 -17.33 3.19 6.62
C GLY A 78 -18.26 4.35 6.29
#